data_AF-A0A8I2YQP4-F1
#
_entry.id   AF-A0A8I2YQP4-F1
#
_cell.length_a   1.000
_cell.length_b   1.000
_cell.length_c   1.000
_cell.angle_alpha   90.00
_cell.angle_beta   90.00
_cell.angle_gamma   90.00
#
_symmetry.space_group_name_H-M   'P 1'
#
loop_
_entity.id
_entity.type
_entity.pdbx_description
1 polymer ?
#
loop_
_entity_poly.entity_id
_entity_poly.type
_entity_poly.pdbx_seq_one_letter_code
_entity_poly.pdbx_strand_id
1 'polypeptide(L)'
;MKSSFLAFVVLAVSGYTEASTYSRTASLSGQSFLNAFSWQAIADPTHGRVNYLSQSAAQSAGLYSVSGNTVTLRADHTNVLSPSGPGRNSFRIMSNNQYSTHVAM
;
A
#
# COMPACT_ATOMS: atom_id res chain seq x y z
N MET A 1 56.70 42.15 -23.26
CA MET A 1 56.79 40.70 -22.97
C MET A 1 55.70 40.34 -21.99
N LYS A 2 54.89 39.33 -22.35
CA LYS A 2 54.26 38.33 -21.47
C LYS A 2 53.30 38.89 -20.40
N SER A 3 52.00 38.77 -20.66
CA SER A 3 51.17 37.62 -20.21
C SER A 3 50.59 37.94 -18.83
N SER A 4 49.30 38.28 -18.75
CA SER A 4 48.19 37.35 -18.44
C SER A 4 48.38 36.65 -17.10
N PHE A 5 47.36 36.70 -16.24
CA PHE A 5 46.76 35.54 -15.54
C PHE A 5 45.53 36.06 -14.77
N LEU A 6 44.31 35.73 -15.20
CA LEU A 6 43.48 34.58 -14.75
C LEU A 6 43.06 34.71 -13.28
N ALA A 7 41.84 34.40 -12.86
CA ALA A 7 40.66 33.94 -13.55
C ALA A 7 39.48 34.12 -12.60
N PHE A 8 38.29 34.17 -13.20
CA PHE A 8 36.99 34.22 -12.58
C PHE A 8 36.82 33.20 -11.43
N VAL A 9 36.14 33.66 -10.39
CA VAL A 9 35.63 32.91 -9.25
C VAL A 9 34.90 31.65 -9.72
N VAL A 10 35.38 30.47 -9.34
CA VAL A 10 34.58 29.23 -9.43
C VAL A 10 33.76 29.14 -8.15
N LEU A 11 32.48 29.53 -8.23
CA LEU A 11 31.48 29.14 -7.26
C LEU A 11 31.32 27.63 -7.35
N ALA A 12 31.77 26.89 -6.34
CA ALA A 12 31.39 25.50 -6.16
C ALA A 12 29.88 25.48 -5.85
N VAL A 13 29.06 25.28 -6.89
CA VAL A 13 27.68 24.83 -6.70
C VAL A 13 27.78 23.37 -6.27
N SER A 14 27.92 23.14 -4.97
CA SER A 14 27.66 21.84 -4.38
C SER A 14 26.22 21.49 -4.72
N GLY A 15 26.02 20.57 -5.68
CA GLY A 15 24.70 20.05 -5.99
C GLY A 15 24.12 19.46 -4.71
N TYR A 16 23.00 20.00 -4.24
CA TYR A 16 22.20 19.36 -3.19
C TYR A 16 21.63 18.07 -3.79
N THR A 17 22.37 16.98 -3.65
CA THR A 17 21.77 15.66 -3.82
C THR A 17 20.93 15.43 -2.57
N GLU A 18 19.61 15.55 -2.69
CA GLU A 18 18.65 15.17 -1.65
C GLU A 18 18.66 13.63 -1.51
N ALA A 19 19.74 13.10 -0.94
CA ALA A 19 19.89 11.68 -0.65
C ALA A 19 19.23 11.39 0.70
N SER A 20 17.98 10.96 0.68
CA SER A 20 17.30 10.47 1.88
C SER A 20 17.77 9.06 2.23
N THR A 21 18.06 8.82 3.51
CA THR A 21 18.33 7.47 4.04
C THR A 21 17.07 6.90 4.67
N TYR A 22 16.80 5.61 4.42
CA TYR A 22 15.60 4.95 4.91
C TYR A 22 15.96 3.84 5.90
N SER A 23 15.19 3.75 6.99
CA SER A 23 15.23 2.64 7.94
C SER A 23 13.88 1.92 7.98
N ARG A 24 13.88 0.60 8.15
CA ARG A 24 12.65 -0.20 8.25
C ARG A 24 11.88 0.13 9.53
N THR A 25 10.63 0.58 9.38
CA THR A 25 9.73 0.91 10.50
C THR A 25 8.76 -0.22 10.84
N ALA A 26 8.42 -1.09 9.89
CA ALA A 26 7.55 -2.24 10.10
C ALA A 26 8.00 -3.46 9.28
N SER A 27 7.76 -4.65 9.83
CA SER A 27 7.96 -5.94 9.16
C SER A 27 6.76 -6.83 9.46
N LEU A 28 5.84 -6.92 8.51
CA LEU A 28 4.55 -7.57 8.71
C LEU A 28 4.48 -8.86 7.88
N SER A 29 4.20 -9.98 8.53
CA SER A 29 4.08 -11.29 7.89
C SER A 29 3.13 -12.18 8.66
N GLY A 30 2.48 -13.11 7.96
CA GLY A 30 1.49 -14.00 8.57
C GLY A 30 0.42 -13.23 9.35
N GLN A 31 0.20 -13.61 10.60
CA GLN A 31 -0.84 -12.99 11.44
C GLN A 31 -0.54 -11.52 11.78
N SER A 32 0.73 -11.11 11.86
CA SER A 32 1.06 -9.72 12.19
C SER A 32 0.64 -8.75 11.08
N PHE A 33 0.58 -9.22 9.83
CA PHE A 33 -0.01 -8.46 8.73
C PHE A 33 -1.49 -8.18 8.98
N LEU A 34 -2.30 -9.18 9.31
CA LEU A 34 -3.73 -8.94 9.55
C LEU A 34 -3.99 -8.00 10.75
N ASN A 35 -3.18 -8.11 11.80
CA ASN A 35 -3.32 -7.28 13.00
C ASN A 35 -2.98 -5.80 12.75
N ALA A 36 -2.20 -5.50 11.70
CA ALA A 36 -1.79 -4.15 11.37
C ALA A 36 -2.83 -3.38 10.53
N PHE A 37 -3.95 -4.01 10.16
CA PHE A 37 -4.97 -3.41 9.30
C PHE A 37 -6.38 -3.50 9.90
N SER A 38 -7.18 -2.47 9.64
CA SER A 38 -8.61 -2.40 9.93
C SER A 38 -9.43 -2.79 8.71
N TRP A 39 -10.51 -3.53 8.92
CA TRP A 39 -11.42 -3.99 7.85
C TRP A 39 -12.58 -3.01 7.66
N GLN A 40 -12.84 -2.63 6.41
CA GLN A 40 -13.85 -1.65 6.04
C GLN A 40 -15.02 -2.31 5.34
N ALA A 41 -16.07 -2.65 6.10
CA ALA A 41 -17.34 -3.14 5.57
C ALA A 41 -18.27 -1.97 5.19
N ILE A 42 -17.86 -1.23 4.15
CA ILE A 42 -18.55 -0.03 3.66
C ILE A 42 -19.01 -0.23 2.22
N ALA A 43 -19.97 0.60 1.78
CA ALA A 43 -20.22 0.75 0.34
C ALA A 43 -18.95 1.26 -0.34
N ASP A 44 -18.68 0.76 -1.55
CA ASP A 44 -17.47 1.17 -2.26
C ASP A 44 -17.52 2.67 -2.62
N PRO A 45 -16.58 3.50 -2.12
CA PRO A 45 -16.53 4.92 -2.46
C PRO A 45 -16.35 5.19 -3.95
N THR A 46 -15.80 4.23 -4.71
CA THR A 46 -15.62 4.34 -6.16
C THR A 46 -16.79 3.79 -6.98
N HIS A 47 -17.87 3.35 -6.32
CA HIS A 47 -19.09 2.83 -6.96
C HIS A 47 -18.87 1.58 -7.84
N GLY A 48 -17.87 0.76 -7.52
CA GLY A 48 -17.58 -0.49 -8.20
C GLY A 48 -18.57 -1.61 -7.86
N ARG A 49 -18.56 -2.66 -8.70
CA ARG A 49 -19.40 -3.85 -8.50
C ARG A 49 -18.80 -4.81 -7.46
N VAL A 50 -18.69 -4.35 -6.23
CA VAL A 50 -18.07 -5.07 -5.11
C VAL A 50 -18.94 -5.02 -3.85
N ASN A 51 -18.84 -6.05 -3.02
CA ASN A 51 -19.40 -6.09 -1.68
C ASN A 51 -18.28 -6.30 -0.65
N TYR A 52 -17.94 -5.27 0.12
CA TYR A 52 -16.88 -5.35 1.11
C TYR A 52 -17.40 -5.96 2.42
N LEU A 53 -16.88 -7.16 2.72
CA LEU A 53 -17.25 -7.92 3.90
C LEU A 53 -16.46 -7.49 5.15
N SER A 54 -17.03 -7.77 6.32
CA SER A 54 -16.28 -7.75 7.59
C SER A 54 -15.22 -8.85 7.61
N GLN A 55 -14.24 -8.75 8.52
CA GLN A 55 -13.19 -9.76 8.66
C GLN A 55 -13.75 -11.17 8.92
N SER A 56 -14.72 -11.30 9.82
CA SER A 56 -15.31 -12.60 10.13
C SER A 56 -16.05 -13.20 8.93
N ALA A 57 -16.84 -12.38 8.22
CA ALA A 57 -17.56 -12.83 7.02
C ALA A 57 -16.60 -13.21 5.89
N ALA A 58 -15.53 -12.44 5.68
CA ALA A 58 -14.48 -12.76 4.72
C ALA A 58 -13.75 -14.06 5.08
N GLN A 59 -13.53 -14.34 6.37
CA GLN A 59 -12.92 -15.58 6.83
C GLN A 59 -13.83 -16.77 6.58
N SER A 60 -15.12 -16.66 6.92
CA SER A 60 -16.12 -17.71 6.67
C SER A 60 -16.33 -17.97 5.18
N ALA A 61 -16.26 -16.94 4.34
CA ALA A 61 -16.27 -17.06 2.88
C ALA A 61 -14.91 -17.52 2.31
N GLY A 62 -13.91 -17.75 3.17
CA GLY A 62 -12.59 -18.22 2.79
C GLY A 62 -11.77 -17.20 2.01
N LEU A 63 -12.13 -15.92 1.96
CA LEU A 63 -11.50 -14.90 1.12
C LEU A 63 -10.07 -14.52 1.54
N TYR A 64 -9.67 -14.89 2.75
CA TYR A 64 -8.29 -14.81 3.17
C TYR A 64 -7.87 -16.02 3.99
N SER A 65 -6.55 -16.24 4.07
CA SER A 65 -5.95 -17.23 4.95
C SER A 65 -4.55 -16.81 5.36
N VAL A 66 -4.11 -17.29 6.51
CA VAL A 66 -2.75 -17.13 7.00
C VAL A 66 -2.13 -18.50 7.17
N SER A 67 -0.95 -18.72 6.60
CA SER A 67 -0.18 -19.95 6.77
C SER A 67 1.29 -19.61 6.93
N GLY A 68 1.84 -19.84 8.13
CA GLY A 68 3.17 -19.39 8.50
C GLY A 68 3.32 -17.89 8.27
N ASN A 69 4.28 -17.50 7.42
CA ASN A 69 4.58 -16.11 7.10
C ASN A 69 3.78 -15.59 5.89
N THR A 70 2.96 -16.42 5.26
CA THR A 70 2.22 -16.09 4.05
C THR A 70 0.79 -15.70 4.37
N VAL A 71 0.34 -14.60 3.77
CA VAL A 71 -1.05 -14.18 3.78
C VAL A 71 -1.60 -14.28 2.36
N THR A 72 -2.68 -15.03 2.20
CA THR A 72 -3.40 -15.12 0.94
C THR A 72 -4.64 -14.24 1.02
N LEU A 73 -4.81 -13.36 0.05
CA LEU A 73 -5.91 -12.40 -0.06
C LEU A 73 -6.57 -12.60 -1.43
N ARG A 74 -7.89 -12.82 -1.50
CA ARG A 74 -8.60 -13.04 -2.76
C ARG A 74 -10.05 -12.58 -2.73
N ALA A 75 -10.59 -12.29 -3.91
CA ALA A 75 -12.02 -12.11 -4.09
C ALA A 75 -12.73 -13.48 -4.21
N ASP A 76 -14.06 -13.46 -4.08
CA ASP A 76 -14.91 -14.62 -4.36
C ASP A 76 -14.77 -15.04 -5.83
N HIS A 77 -14.35 -16.28 -6.07
CA HIS A 77 -14.14 -16.86 -7.39
C HIS A 77 -15.09 -18.03 -7.68
N THR A 78 -16.06 -18.30 -6.81
CA THR A 78 -16.94 -19.46 -6.89
C THR A 78 -18.36 -19.07 -7.30
N ASN A 79 -18.85 -17.94 -6.82
CA ASN A 79 -20.25 -17.56 -7.02
C ASN A 79 -20.46 -16.79 -8.33
N VAL A 80 -21.49 -17.20 -9.06
CA VAL A 80 -22.05 -16.45 -10.19
C VAL A 80 -22.98 -15.38 -9.64
N LEU A 81 -22.79 -14.13 -10.07
CA LEU A 81 -23.56 -13.01 -9.54
C LEU A 81 -24.90 -12.87 -10.25
N SER A 82 -25.93 -12.55 -9.47
CA SER A 82 -27.17 -12.01 -10.04
C SER A 82 -26.93 -10.59 -10.57
N PRO A 83 -27.48 -10.23 -11.75
CA PRO A 83 -27.41 -8.87 -12.27
C PRO A 83 -28.00 -7.82 -11.31
N SER A 84 -29.06 -8.18 -10.58
CA SER A 84 -29.75 -7.29 -9.62
C SER A 84 -29.24 -7.39 -8.18
N GLY A 85 -28.35 -8.34 -7.89
CA GLY A 85 -27.84 -8.59 -6.54
C GLY A 85 -26.76 -7.58 -6.08
N PRO A 86 -26.03 -7.88 -5.00
CA PRO A 86 -24.81 -7.15 -4.64
C PRO A 86 -23.64 -7.45 -5.59
N GLY A 87 -22.56 -6.67 -5.47
CA GLY A 87 -21.31 -6.93 -6.17
C GLY A 87 -20.58 -8.19 -5.68
N ARG A 88 -19.44 -8.50 -6.30
CA ARG A 88 -18.62 -9.65 -5.91
C ARG A 88 -18.11 -9.46 -4.49
N ASN A 89 -18.23 -10.49 -3.66
CA ASN A 89 -17.68 -10.45 -2.31
C ASN A 89 -16.16 -10.26 -2.36
N SER A 90 -15.69 -9.27 -1.62
CA SER A 90 -14.30 -8.91 -1.44
C SER A 90 -14.14 -8.30 -0.07
N PHE A 91 -12.98 -7.70 0.19
CA PHE A 91 -12.72 -6.93 1.39
C PHE A 91 -11.84 -5.74 1.07
N ARG A 92 -11.90 -4.76 1.97
CA ARG A 92 -11.07 -3.57 1.95
C ARG A 92 -10.40 -3.47 3.31
N ILE A 93 -9.08 -3.41 3.32
CA ILE A 93 -8.28 -3.25 4.52
C ILE A 93 -7.50 -1.94 4.46
N MET A 94 -7.36 -1.28 5.59
CA MET A 94 -6.64 -0.03 5.74
C MET A 94 -5.61 -0.19 6.85
N SER A 95 -4.35 0.19 6.60
CA SER A 95 -3.32 0.10 7.63
C SER A 95 -3.69 1.00 8.81
N ASN A 96 -3.49 0.49 10.02
CA ASN A 96 -3.71 1.28 11.24
C ASN A 96 -2.68 2.41 11.35
N ASN A 97 -1.47 2.17 10.84
CA ASN A 97 -0.41 3.17 10.74
C ASN A 97 -0.58 4.01 9.47
N GLN A 98 -0.29 5.30 9.59
CA GLN A 98 -0.18 6.25 8.49
C GLN A 98 1.30 6.62 8.27
N TYR A 99 1.68 6.84 7.02
CA TYR A 99 3.05 7.20 6.65
C TYR A 99 3.01 8.50 5.84
N SER A 100 3.82 9.49 6.23
CA SER A 100 3.87 10.81 5.59
C SER A 100 4.96 10.92 4.53
N THR A 101 6.01 10.13 4.65
CA THR A 101 7.09 10.04 3.67
C THR A 101 6.73 8.99 2.63
N HIS A 102 6.69 9.39 1.36
CA HIS A 102 6.49 8.52 0.22
C HIS A 102 7.46 8.91 -0.90
N VAL A 103 7.71 8.00 -1.84
CA VAL A 103 8.46 8.32 -3.05
C VAL A 103 7.46 8.80 -4.10
N ALA A 104 7.49 10.09 -4.43
CA ALA A 104 6.83 10.61 -5.62
C ALA A 104 7.83 10.56 -6.79
N MET A 105 7.40 9.99 -7.92
CA MET A 105 8.17 10.03 -9.17
C MET A 105 7.89 11.34 -9.92
#